data_AF-A0AAU9LJ21-F1
#
_entry.id   AF-A0AAU9LJ21-F1
#
_cell.length_a   1.000
_cell.length_b   1.000
_cell.length_c   1.000
_cell.angle_alpha   90.00
_cell.angle_beta   90.00
_cell.angle_gamma   90.00
#
_symmetry.space_group_name_H-M   'P 1'
#
loop_
_entity.id
_entity.type
_entity.pdbx_description
1 polymer ?
#
loop_
_entity_poly.entity_id
_entity_poly.type
_entity_poly.pdbx_seq_one_letter_code
_entity_poly.pdbx_strand_id
1 'polypeptide(L)'
;MSQEMKMNEDTRMITQLNIISLLVCSNLNEELGQVRMILFDKTGTLTCNQMEFKKCSIEGTSYANGDLYKVVRDAYEQKGSFEDESSVEMIFEISSEANKSDADIKSFFRVMALCHTGIAVETEGSNKLHYEAESPEEVTFLYVAQEFGHHWHMKSPQ
;
A
#
# COMPACT_ATOMS: atom_id res chain seq x y z
N MET A 1 -0.04 -7.33 45.05
CA MET A 1 0.10 -6.67 43.74
C MET A 1 -1.23 -6.03 43.40
N SER A 2 -1.27 -4.70 43.23
CA SER A 2 -2.51 -3.98 42.89
C SER A 2 -3.01 -4.40 41.50
N GLN A 3 -4.30 -4.23 41.22
CA GLN A 3 -4.87 -4.50 39.88
C GLN A 3 -4.16 -3.66 38.80
N GLU A 4 -3.80 -2.42 39.13
CA GLU A 4 -3.02 -1.52 38.28
C GLU A 4 -1.67 -2.11 37.87
N MET A 5 -0.88 -2.60 38.83
CA MET A 5 0.42 -3.19 38.56
C MET A 5 0.29 -4.44 37.67
N LYS A 6 -0.78 -5.24 37.88
CA LYS A 6 -1.07 -6.41 37.03
C LYS A 6 -1.41 -6.02 35.58
N MET A 7 -2.14 -4.93 35.37
CA MET A 7 -2.49 -4.46 34.02
C MET A 7 -1.28 -3.90 33.27
N ASN A 8 -0.42 -3.14 33.96
CA ASN A 8 0.78 -2.55 33.35
C ASN A 8 1.88 -3.59 33.03
N GLU A 9 1.92 -4.70 33.78
CA GLU A 9 2.89 -5.79 33.57
C GLU A 9 2.37 -6.90 32.64
N ASP A 10 1.14 -6.82 32.12
CA ASP A 10 0.59 -7.85 31.23
C ASP A 10 1.27 -7.80 29.85
N THR A 11 2.16 -8.78 29.62
CA THR A 11 2.93 -8.90 28.38
C THR A 11 2.07 -9.10 27.14
N ARG A 12 0.82 -9.54 27.30
CA ARG A 12 -0.14 -9.69 26.18
C ARG A 12 -0.69 -8.36 25.68
N MET A 13 -0.58 -7.29 26.48
CA MET A 13 -1.00 -5.93 26.11
C MET A 13 0.17 -5.07 25.62
N ILE A 14 1.32 -5.69 25.32
CA ILE A 14 2.45 -5.02 24.68
C ILE A 14 2.29 -5.11 23.17
N THR A 15 2.34 -3.96 22.49
CA THR A 15 2.24 -3.87 21.03
C THR A 15 3.50 -4.44 20.35
N GLN A 16 3.41 -4.68 19.04
CA GLN A 16 4.57 -5.09 18.22
C GLN A 16 5.70 -4.05 18.20
N LEU A 17 5.39 -2.77 18.46
CA LEU A 17 6.36 -1.68 18.59
C LEU A 17 6.93 -1.55 20.01
N ASN A 18 6.67 -2.53 20.87
CA ASN A 18 7.09 -2.55 22.28
C ASN A 18 6.50 -1.40 23.13
N ILE A 19 5.38 -0.83 22.69
CA ILE A 19 4.58 0.12 23.48
C ILE A 19 3.73 -0.68 24.47
N ILE A 20 3.83 -0.31 25.77
CA ILE A 20 3.08 -0.93 26.86
C ILE A 20 1.71 -0.27 27.06
N SER A 21 0.73 -1.02 27.54
CA SER A 21 -0.51 -0.47 28.05
C SER A 21 -0.26 0.22 29.40
N LEU A 22 -0.60 1.51 29.50
CA LEU A 22 -0.45 2.30 30.72
C LEU A 22 -1.82 2.59 31.32
N LEU A 23 -2.06 2.07 32.52
CA LEU A 23 -3.21 2.48 33.32
C LEU A 23 -2.94 3.87 33.92
N VAL A 24 -3.77 4.86 33.55
CA VAL A 24 -3.63 6.24 34.04
C VAL A 24 -4.58 6.54 35.22
N CYS A 25 -5.75 5.90 35.26
CA CYS A 25 -6.77 6.11 36.30
C CYS A 25 -7.19 4.77 36.92
N SER A 26 -6.62 4.41 38.07
CA SER A 26 -6.88 3.12 38.71
C SER A 26 -8.19 3.01 39.50
N ASN A 27 -8.88 4.13 39.72
CA ASN A 27 -10.21 4.15 40.35
C ASN A 27 -11.36 3.69 39.44
N LEU A 28 -11.09 3.45 38.14
CA LEU A 28 -12.10 3.02 37.15
C LEU A 28 -11.98 1.53 36.76
N ASN A 29 -11.09 0.77 37.39
CA ASN A 29 -10.80 -0.61 37.01
C ASN A 29 -12.04 -1.53 37.09
N GLU A 30 -12.91 -1.30 38.07
CA GLU A 30 -14.16 -2.07 38.21
C GLU A 30 -15.22 -1.67 37.17
N GLU A 31 -15.19 -0.43 36.68
CA GLU A 31 -16.11 0.05 35.64
C GLU A 31 -15.79 -0.54 34.27
N LEU A 32 -14.52 -0.90 34.00
CA LEU A 32 -14.13 -1.62 32.77
C LEU A 32 -14.92 -2.93 32.60
N GLY A 33 -15.26 -3.61 33.69
CA GLY A 33 -16.09 -4.82 33.68
C GLY A 33 -17.58 -4.58 33.41
N GLN A 34 -18.01 -3.31 33.41
CA GLN A 34 -19.42 -2.90 33.27
C GLN A 34 -19.71 -2.17 31.96
N VAL A 35 -18.69 -2.01 31.09
CA VAL A 35 -18.83 -1.32 29.80
C VAL A 35 -19.88 -2.02 28.93
N ARG A 36 -20.91 -1.27 28.50
CA ARG A 36 -21.98 -1.76 27.60
C ARG A 36 -21.84 -1.27 26.16
N MET A 37 -21.13 -0.17 25.96
CA MET A 37 -21.00 0.48 24.66
C MET A 37 -19.56 0.96 24.51
N ILE A 38 -18.95 0.62 23.37
CA ILE A 38 -17.64 1.12 22.96
C ILE A 38 -17.89 2.12 21.84
N LEU A 39 -17.52 3.37 22.08
CA LEU A 39 -17.44 4.39 21.06
C LEU A 39 -15.99 4.41 20.55
N PHE A 40 -15.80 4.27 19.25
CA PHE A 40 -14.48 4.31 18.63
C PHE A 40 -14.48 5.33 17.49
N ASP A 41 -13.32 5.90 17.23
CA ASP A 41 -13.08 6.68 16.02
C ASP A 41 -12.68 5.75 14.86
N LYS A 42 -12.92 6.16 13.62
CA LYS A 42 -12.50 5.41 12.45
C LYS A 42 -10.98 5.55 12.25
N THR A 43 -10.51 6.80 12.14
CA THR A 43 -9.13 7.10 11.75
C THR A 43 -8.20 7.01 12.96
N GLY A 44 -7.07 6.32 12.82
CA GLY A 44 -6.11 6.17 13.92
C GLY A 44 -6.52 5.19 15.02
N THR A 45 -7.75 4.66 15.01
CA THR A 45 -8.21 3.56 15.87
C THR A 45 -8.56 2.31 15.07
N LEU A 46 -9.51 2.38 14.14
CA LEU A 46 -9.86 1.22 13.30
C LEU A 46 -8.95 1.06 12.08
N THR A 47 -8.42 2.16 11.54
CA THR A 47 -7.60 2.14 10.32
C THR A 47 -6.21 2.70 10.59
N CYS A 48 -5.18 2.04 10.06
CA CYS A 48 -3.77 2.45 10.20
C CYS A 48 -3.35 3.64 9.32
N ASN A 49 -4.30 4.32 8.65
CA ASN A 49 -4.02 5.37 7.66
C ASN A 49 -2.99 4.95 6.59
N GLN A 50 -3.02 3.67 6.22
CA GLN A 50 -2.18 3.08 5.19
C GLN A 50 -3.08 2.62 4.04
N MET A 51 -2.77 3.05 2.84
CA MET A 51 -3.52 2.72 1.64
C MET A 51 -2.77 1.68 0.81
N GLU A 52 -3.49 0.63 0.41
CA GLU A 52 -2.95 -0.46 -0.39
C GLU A 52 -3.84 -0.70 -1.61
N PHE A 53 -3.22 -0.80 -2.78
CA PHE A 53 -3.93 -1.13 -4.01
C PHE A 53 -4.27 -2.62 -4.04
N LYS A 54 -5.56 -2.95 -3.95
CA LYS A 54 -6.01 -4.35 -3.88
C LYS A 54 -6.56 -4.89 -5.20
N LYS A 55 -7.25 -4.06 -5.97
CA LYS A 55 -7.92 -4.48 -7.22
C LYS A 55 -8.30 -3.27 -8.08
N CYS A 56 -8.42 -3.49 -9.38
CA CYS A 56 -9.02 -2.55 -10.34
C CYS A 56 -9.90 -3.29 -11.34
N SER A 57 -10.65 -2.53 -12.14
CA SER A 57 -11.39 -3.05 -13.28
C SER A 57 -10.98 -2.27 -14.53
N ILE A 58 -10.53 -2.96 -15.56
CA ILE A 58 -10.08 -2.38 -16.82
C ILE A 58 -10.88 -3.05 -17.94
N GLU A 59 -11.59 -2.26 -18.74
CA GLU A 59 -12.45 -2.76 -19.83
C GLU A 59 -13.45 -3.85 -19.34
N GLY A 60 -14.06 -3.62 -18.18
CA GLY A 60 -15.01 -4.58 -17.58
C GLY A 60 -14.39 -5.87 -17.01
N THR A 61 -13.06 -6.00 -17.06
CA THR A 61 -12.32 -7.14 -16.50
C THR A 61 -11.78 -6.77 -15.13
N SER A 62 -12.10 -7.56 -14.10
CA SER A 62 -11.61 -7.35 -12.74
C SER A 62 -10.23 -7.96 -12.57
N TYR A 63 -9.30 -7.17 -12.05
CA TYR A 63 -7.93 -7.54 -11.73
C TYR A 63 -7.71 -7.36 -10.22
N ALA A 64 -7.36 -8.41 -9.50
CA ALA A 64 -6.91 -8.30 -8.11
C ALA A 64 -5.38 -8.32 -8.05
N ASN A 65 -4.78 -7.75 -6.99
CA ASN A 65 -3.33 -7.61 -6.86
C ASN A 65 -2.62 -8.96 -7.06
N GLY A 66 -3.16 -10.04 -6.48
CA GLY A 66 -2.65 -11.40 -6.67
C GLY A 66 -2.83 -11.97 -8.08
N ASP A 67 -3.82 -11.52 -8.85
CA ASP A 67 -4.05 -11.98 -10.22
C ASP A 67 -3.19 -11.18 -11.21
N LEU A 68 -2.99 -9.88 -10.97
CA LEU A 68 -2.03 -9.04 -11.69
C LEU A 68 -0.62 -9.60 -11.56
N TYR A 69 -0.16 -9.88 -10.33
CA TYR A 69 1.17 -10.47 -10.13
C TYR A 69 1.29 -11.92 -10.61
N LYS A 70 0.19 -12.69 -10.72
CA LYS A 70 0.22 -14.05 -11.31
C LYS A 70 0.34 -14.02 -12.82
N VAL A 71 -0.39 -13.12 -13.49
CA VAL A 71 -0.18 -12.85 -14.91
C VAL A 71 1.28 -12.46 -15.16
N VAL A 72 1.88 -11.68 -14.25
CA VAL A 72 3.31 -11.30 -14.29
C VAL A 72 4.25 -12.46 -13.93
N ARG A 73 3.88 -13.34 -12.98
CA ARG A 73 4.72 -14.45 -12.48
C ARG A 73 4.71 -15.68 -13.39
N ASP A 74 3.56 -16.04 -13.96
CA ASP A 74 3.45 -17.15 -14.91
C ASP A 74 4.17 -16.79 -16.23
N ALA A 75 4.24 -15.49 -16.57
CA ALA A 75 5.11 -14.96 -17.62
C ALA A 75 6.61 -15.03 -17.24
N TYR A 76 6.93 -14.84 -15.95
CA TYR A 76 8.30 -14.86 -15.42
C TYR A 76 8.92 -16.27 -15.34
N GLU A 77 8.14 -17.30 -14.96
CA GLU A 77 8.63 -18.68 -14.82
C GLU A 77 9.07 -19.31 -16.15
N GLN A 78 8.69 -18.72 -17.29
CA GLN A 78 9.18 -19.13 -18.61
C GLN A 78 10.48 -18.46 -19.06
N LYS A 79 10.90 -17.32 -18.46
CA LYS A 79 12.02 -16.49 -18.97
C LYS A 79 13.21 -16.25 -18.04
N GLY A 80 13.15 -16.68 -16.78
CA GLY A 80 14.34 -16.96 -15.95
C GLY A 80 15.35 -15.80 -15.73
N SER A 81 15.24 -15.18 -14.54
CA SER A 81 16.19 -14.26 -13.88
C SER A 81 15.96 -12.76 -14.07
N PHE A 82 16.35 -12.03 -13.01
CA PHE A 82 15.76 -10.79 -12.53
C PHE A 82 16.89 -9.82 -12.20
N GLU A 83 17.56 -9.28 -13.21
CA GLU A 83 18.64 -8.30 -13.00
C GLU A 83 18.65 -7.26 -14.11
N ASP A 84 17.58 -6.47 -14.28
CA ASP A 84 17.68 -5.12 -14.85
C ASP A 84 16.36 -4.33 -14.69
N GLU A 85 16.36 -3.04 -15.07
CA GLU A 85 15.20 -2.17 -15.38
C GLU A 85 14.12 -2.81 -16.32
N SER A 86 14.32 -4.07 -16.72
CA SER A 86 13.55 -4.94 -17.61
C SER A 86 12.20 -5.44 -17.07
N SER A 87 11.83 -5.14 -15.83
CA SER A 87 10.52 -5.55 -15.26
C SER A 87 9.33 -4.86 -15.97
N VAL A 88 9.61 -3.73 -16.63
CA VAL A 88 8.64 -2.86 -17.30
C VAL A 88 8.47 -3.22 -18.78
N GLU A 89 9.56 -3.60 -19.45
CA GLU A 89 9.53 -4.02 -20.86
C GLU A 89 8.77 -5.35 -21.05
N MET A 90 8.63 -6.15 -20.00
CA MET A 90 7.92 -7.44 -20.01
C MET A 90 6.39 -7.33 -19.96
N ILE A 91 5.83 -6.14 -19.78
CA ILE A 91 4.40 -5.88 -20.06
C ILE A 91 4.14 -5.98 -21.58
N PHE A 92 5.15 -5.70 -22.41
CA PHE A 92 4.98 -5.44 -23.85
C PHE A 92 4.68 -6.69 -24.70
N GLU A 93 5.04 -7.89 -24.26
CA GLU A 93 4.76 -9.15 -25.01
C GLU A 93 3.43 -9.83 -24.63
N ILE A 94 2.79 -9.45 -23.51
CA ILE A 94 1.50 -10.01 -23.06
C ILE A 94 0.32 -9.57 -23.95
N SER A 95 0.52 -8.53 -24.77
CA SER A 95 -0.45 -8.07 -25.78
C SER A 95 -0.83 -9.13 -26.82
N SER A 96 -0.03 -10.19 -27.04
CA SER A 96 -0.25 -11.07 -28.19
C SER A 96 -1.15 -12.26 -27.93
N GLU A 97 -1.41 -12.65 -26.68
CA GLU A 97 -2.17 -13.86 -26.36
C GLU A 97 -3.50 -13.61 -25.62
N ALA A 98 -3.66 -12.44 -24.99
CA ALA A 98 -4.97 -11.92 -24.63
C ALA A 98 -5.47 -11.05 -25.79
N ASN A 99 -6.57 -11.44 -26.43
CA ASN A 99 -7.24 -10.66 -27.48
C ASN A 99 -7.94 -9.39 -26.90
N LYS A 100 -7.26 -8.67 -26.00
CA LYS A 100 -7.66 -7.43 -25.32
C LYS A 100 -6.47 -6.47 -25.34
N SER A 101 -6.74 -5.18 -25.57
CA SER A 101 -5.68 -4.26 -25.92
C SER A 101 -4.78 -4.00 -24.69
N ASP A 102 -3.55 -4.47 -24.76
CA ASP A 102 -2.43 -4.07 -23.88
C ASP A 102 -2.34 -2.54 -23.74
N ALA A 103 -2.79 -1.82 -24.78
CA ALA A 103 -2.95 -0.38 -24.74
C ALA A 103 -3.89 0.12 -23.63
N ASP A 104 -4.97 -0.59 -23.29
CA ASP A 104 -5.90 -0.19 -22.22
C ASP A 104 -5.28 -0.35 -20.84
N ILE A 105 -4.55 -1.44 -20.61
CA ILE A 105 -3.84 -1.70 -19.35
C ILE A 105 -2.73 -0.66 -19.15
N LYS A 106 -1.90 -0.44 -20.18
CA LYS A 106 -0.87 0.61 -20.17
C LYS A 106 -1.48 2.00 -20.00
N SER A 107 -2.59 2.30 -20.67
CA SER A 107 -3.28 3.58 -20.52
C SER A 107 -3.82 3.78 -19.11
N PHE A 108 -4.36 2.73 -18.48
CA PHE A 108 -4.85 2.78 -17.10
C PHE A 108 -3.74 3.16 -16.10
N PHE A 109 -2.61 2.43 -16.11
CA PHE A 109 -1.48 2.73 -15.22
C PHE A 109 -0.80 4.06 -15.57
N ARG A 110 -0.73 4.42 -16.85
CA ARG A 110 -0.24 5.74 -17.28
C ARG A 110 -1.12 6.88 -16.78
N VAL A 111 -2.44 6.75 -16.81
CA VAL A 111 -3.36 7.76 -16.26
C VAL A 111 -3.14 7.90 -14.75
N MET A 112 -2.94 6.80 -14.02
CA MET A 112 -2.60 6.87 -12.59
C MET A 112 -1.27 7.59 -12.33
N ALA A 113 -0.27 7.42 -13.20
CA ALA A 113 1.01 8.15 -13.13
C ALA A 113 0.94 9.62 -13.60
N LEU A 114 -0.19 10.09 -14.13
CA LEU A 114 -0.34 11.46 -14.65
C LEU A 114 -1.40 12.28 -13.90
N CYS A 115 -2.44 11.63 -13.37
CA CYS A 115 -3.58 12.25 -12.71
C CYS A 115 -3.40 12.27 -11.18
N HIS A 116 -2.33 12.89 -10.71
CA HIS A 116 -2.08 13.11 -9.29
C HIS A 116 -1.40 14.46 -9.06
N THR A 117 -1.30 14.87 -7.81
CA THR A 117 -0.55 16.07 -7.40
C THR A 117 0.79 15.76 -6.75
N GLY A 118 1.06 14.48 -6.48
CA GLY A 118 2.29 14.02 -5.86
C GLY A 118 3.59 14.44 -6.57
N ILE A 119 4.63 14.56 -5.77
CA ILE A 119 6.00 14.91 -6.16
C ILE A 119 6.91 13.70 -5.99
N ALA A 120 7.89 13.56 -6.88
CA ALA A 120 8.96 12.61 -6.64
C ALA A 120 10.01 13.25 -5.73
N VAL A 121 10.47 12.48 -4.76
CA VAL A 121 11.53 12.84 -3.84
C VAL A 121 12.73 11.98 -4.20
N GLU A 122 13.85 12.64 -4.52
CA GLU A 122 15.12 11.96 -4.76
C GLU A 122 15.67 11.41 -3.44
N THR A 123 15.94 10.11 -3.41
CA THR A 123 16.61 9.47 -2.28
C THR A 123 18.05 9.18 -2.65
N GLU A 124 19.00 9.80 -1.94
CA GLU A 124 20.42 9.60 -2.16
C GLU A 124 20.79 8.10 -2.09
N GLY A 125 21.35 7.57 -3.17
CA GLY A 125 21.89 6.21 -3.22
C GLY A 125 20.89 5.09 -3.54
N SER A 126 19.65 5.40 -3.94
CA SER A 126 18.70 4.38 -4.43
C SER A 126 18.23 4.67 -5.85
N ASN A 127 18.17 3.64 -6.71
CA ASN A 127 17.55 3.72 -8.04
C ASN A 127 16.01 3.79 -7.99
N LYS A 128 15.41 3.84 -6.79
CA LYS A 128 13.96 3.77 -6.58
C LYS A 128 13.43 5.16 -6.23
N LEU A 129 12.51 5.67 -7.05
CA LEU A 129 11.83 6.94 -6.76
C LEU A 129 10.91 6.77 -5.56
N HIS A 130 10.92 7.79 -4.69
CA HIS A 130 9.96 7.94 -3.61
C HIS A 130 8.95 9.02 -3.96
N TYR A 131 7.72 8.86 -3.48
CA TYR A 131 6.64 9.80 -3.76
C TYR A 131 6.03 10.34 -2.48
N GLU A 132 5.73 11.64 -2.51
CA GLU A 132 4.93 12.34 -1.49
C GLU A 132 3.73 13.02 -2.16
N ALA A 133 2.58 12.99 -1.52
CA ALA A 133 1.37 13.65 -1.99
C ALA A 133 0.50 14.08 -0.80
N GLU A 134 -0.51 14.92 -1.07
CA GLU A 134 -1.46 15.39 -0.05
C GLU A 134 -2.36 14.28 0.48
N SER A 135 -2.56 13.21 -0.30
CA SER A 135 -3.36 12.05 0.04
C SER A 135 -2.54 10.76 -0.03
N PRO A 136 -2.71 9.83 0.93
CA PRO A 136 -2.04 8.53 0.89
C PRO A 136 -2.50 7.66 -0.28
N GLU A 137 -3.70 7.88 -0.81
CA GLU A 137 -4.19 7.16 -2.01
C GLU A 137 -3.37 7.51 -3.26
N GLU A 138 -3.05 8.81 -3.45
CA GLU A 138 -2.24 9.26 -4.58
C GLU A 138 -0.83 8.65 -4.53
N VAL A 139 -0.24 8.59 -3.33
CA VAL A 139 1.05 7.95 -3.09
C VAL A 139 0.99 6.46 -3.48
N THR A 140 -0.06 5.75 -3.06
CA THR A 140 -0.25 4.35 -3.45
C THR A 140 -0.37 4.18 -4.96
N PHE A 141 -1.13 5.04 -5.65
CA PHE A 141 -1.27 4.96 -7.11
C PHE A 141 0.04 5.22 -7.85
N LEU A 142 0.85 6.16 -7.37
CA LEU A 142 2.18 6.44 -7.92
C LEU A 142 3.14 5.25 -7.77
N TYR A 143 3.17 4.63 -6.59
CA TYR A 143 3.99 3.44 -6.38
C TYR A 143 3.52 2.27 -7.25
N VAL A 144 2.20 2.06 -7.37
CA VAL A 144 1.65 1.03 -8.26
C VAL A 144 2.02 1.32 -9.70
N ALA A 145 1.81 2.54 -10.18
CA ALA A 145 2.15 2.89 -11.56
C ALA A 145 3.65 2.68 -11.84
N GLN A 146 4.52 3.00 -10.89
CA GLN A 146 5.95 2.69 -10.96
C GLN A 146 6.26 1.19 -11.00
N GLU A 147 5.53 0.35 -10.24
CA GLU A 147 5.69 -1.11 -10.32
C GLU A 147 5.27 -1.66 -11.70
N PHE A 148 4.31 -1.02 -12.35
CA PHE A 148 3.96 -1.27 -13.76
C PHE A 148 4.80 -0.44 -14.75
N GLY A 149 5.89 0.18 -14.26
CA GLY A 149 6.91 0.84 -15.09
C GLY A 149 6.58 2.21 -15.64
N HIS A 150 5.56 2.86 -15.08
CA HIS A 150 5.25 4.24 -15.34
C HIS A 150 5.82 5.11 -14.21
N HIS A 151 7.03 5.62 -14.43
CA HIS A 151 7.76 6.44 -13.47
C HIS A 151 7.40 7.92 -13.61
N TRP A 152 7.17 8.60 -12.48
CA TRP A 152 6.96 10.04 -12.43
C TRP A 152 8.18 10.72 -11.79
N HIS A 153 8.80 11.69 -12.46
CA HIS A 153 10.04 12.31 -11.96
C HIS A 153 9.84 13.73 -11.43
N MET A 154 9.30 14.66 -12.21
CA MET A 154 8.97 16.00 -11.71
C MET A 154 8.15 16.78 -12.74
N LYS A 155 7.38 17.78 -12.29
CA LYS A 155 6.96 18.85 -13.19
C LYS A 155 8.16 19.73 -13.49
N SER A 156 8.63 19.75 -14.74
CA SER A 156 9.57 20.77 -15.18
C SER A 156 8.91 22.16 -15.05
N PRO A 157 9.58 23.17 -14.47
CA PRO A 157 9.08 24.52 -14.49
C PRO A 157 8.93 24.98 -15.95
N GLN A 158 7.79 25.59 -16.28
CA GLN A 158 7.58 26.29 -17.54
C GLN A 158 8.26 27.66 -17.51
#